data_AF-A0A4Q6GDG9-F1
#
_entry.id   AF-A0A4Q6GDG9-F1
#
_cell.length_a   1.000
_cell.length_b   1.000
_cell.length_c   1.000
_cell.angle_alpha   90.00
_cell.angle_beta   90.00
_cell.angle_gamma   90.00
#
_symmetry.space_group_name_H-M   'P 1'
#
loop_
_entity.id
_entity.type
_entity.pdbx_description
1 polymer ?
#
loop_
_entity_poly.entity_id
_entity_poly.type
_entity_poly.pdbx_seq_one_letter_code
_entity_poly.pdbx_strand_id
1 'polypeptide(L)'
;MPPRLFRDSLHSSLFAAAVAAAPPAMAQAVAEPATPEACVAIETDVARLACYDAALGRLAKNVRAADEAAAQAAQRAREEALARTPGEDAPMKERARHRLGSLFRHDDSYADALANAGKGSLLDSRWELARDSKLGVFQMRAYKPVYLMPAFWTSDINQTPSSPNPDNTVAEPQDLTSVETKFQLSFKTKFAENLFGDNGDLWGAYTQSSRWQVYNGE
;
A
#
# COMPACT_ATOMS: atom_id res chain seq x y z
N MET A 1 -53.69 -45.19 39.12
CA MET A 1 -52.72 -45.82 40.04
C MET A 1 -51.33 -45.49 39.51
N PRO A 2 -50.44 -44.90 40.32
CA PRO A 2 -49.46 -43.92 39.86
C PRO A 2 -48.15 -44.51 39.31
N PRO A 3 -47.39 -43.73 38.52
CA PRO A 3 -46.04 -44.08 38.06
C PRO A 3 -44.98 -43.81 39.15
N ARG A 4 -43.88 -44.57 39.10
CA ARG A 4 -42.75 -44.50 40.02
C ARG A 4 -41.91 -43.24 39.76
N LEU A 5 -41.73 -42.41 40.79
CA LEU A 5 -40.86 -41.25 40.81
C LEU A 5 -39.39 -41.70 40.87
N PHE A 6 -38.62 -41.35 39.84
CA PHE A 6 -37.15 -41.33 39.90
C PHE A 6 -36.71 -40.06 40.65
N ARG A 7 -35.71 -40.21 41.51
CA ARG A 7 -35.21 -39.21 42.44
C ARG A 7 -33.91 -38.64 41.88
N ASP A 8 -33.95 -37.45 41.30
CA ASP A 8 -32.77 -36.75 40.81
C ASP A 8 -32.03 -36.06 41.96
N SER A 9 -30.82 -36.53 42.25
CA SER A 9 -29.87 -35.86 43.15
C SER A 9 -29.08 -34.81 42.37
N LEU A 10 -29.47 -33.55 42.51
CA LEU A 10 -28.71 -32.38 42.05
C LEU A 10 -27.40 -32.27 42.84
N HIS A 11 -26.26 -32.57 42.20
CA HIS A 11 -24.94 -32.18 42.68
C HIS A 11 -24.65 -30.75 42.21
N SER A 12 -24.67 -29.81 43.16
CA SER A 12 -24.34 -28.41 42.93
C SER A 12 -22.81 -28.23 42.96
N SER A 13 -22.16 -28.31 41.81
CA SER A 13 -20.74 -28.01 41.66
C SER A 13 -20.54 -26.50 41.49
N LEU A 14 -20.08 -25.83 42.55
CA LEU A 14 -19.60 -24.45 42.52
C LEU A 14 -18.28 -24.37 41.72
N PHE A 15 -18.34 -23.87 40.49
CA PHE A 15 -17.16 -23.42 39.75
C PHE A 15 -16.82 -21.99 40.18
N ALA A 16 -15.74 -21.84 40.94
CA ALA A 16 -15.15 -20.53 41.22
C ALA A 16 -14.41 -20.04 39.96
N ALA A 17 -14.97 -19.04 39.28
CA ALA A 17 -14.32 -18.37 38.16
C ALA A 17 -13.27 -17.38 38.70
N ALA A 18 -11.98 -17.74 38.58
CA ALA A 18 -10.89 -16.82 38.81
C ALA A 18 -10.79 -15.85 37.62
N VAL A 19 -11.16 -14.59 37.82
CA VAL A 19 -10.93 -13.51 36.87
C VAL A 19 -9.45 -13.13 36.93
N ALA A 20 -8.67 -13.58 35.95
CA ALA A 20 -7.31 -13.12 35.73
C ALA A 20 -7.36 -11.73 35.06
N ALA A 21 -7.07 -10.68 35.83
CA ALA A 21 -6.82 -9.35 35.28
C ALA A 21 -5.46 -9.38 34.56
N ALA A 22 -5.48 -9.38 33.23
CA ALA A 22 -4.28 -9.17 32.42
C ALA A 22 -3.87 -7.68 32.53
N PRO A 23 -2.61 -7.36 32.86
CA PRO A 23 -2.14 -5.98 32.84
C PRO A 23 -2.06 -5.48 31.38
N PRO A 24 -2.24 -4.17 31.14
CA PRO A 24 -2.03 -3.60 29.81
C PRO A 24 -0.57 -3.81 29.40
N ALA A 25 -0.35 -4.32 28.19
CA ALA A 25 0.96 -4.43 27.59
C ALA A 25 1.58 -3.03 27.44
N MET A 26 2.53 -2.70 28.32
CA MET A 26 3.37 -1.53 28.14
C MET A 26 4.36 -1.84 27.01
N ALA A 27 4.27 -1.11 25.91
CA ALA A 27 5.32 -1.07 24.91
C ALA A 27 6.62 -0.63 25.60
N GLN A 28 7.60 -1.53 25.69
CA GLN A 28 8.93 -1.19 26.20
C GLN A 28 9.59 -0.19 25.25
N ALA A 29 9.77 1.04 25.72
CA ALA A 29 10.69 1.98 25.10
C ALA A 29 12.10 1.40 25.26
N VAL A 30 12.60 0.78 24.20
CA VAL A 30 13.99 0.33 24.13
C VAL A 30 14.86 1.58 24.13
N ALA A 31 15.78 1.68 25.09
CA ALA A 31 16.77 2.75 25.15
C ALA A 31 17.49 2.86 23.80
N GLU A 32 17.56 4.06 23.23
CA GLU A 32 18.22 4.25 21.93
C GLU A 32 19.69 3.87 22.04
N PRO A 33 20.18 2.95 21.18
CA PRO A 33 21.58 2.54 21.18
C PRO A 33 22.47 3.74 20.82
N ALA A 34 23.38 4.10 21.73
CA ALA A 34 24.32 5.21 21.48
C ALA A 34 25.36 4.89 20.40
N THR A 35 25.61 3.60 20.11
CA THR A 35 26.55 3.17 19.07
C THR A 35 26.05 1.95 18.28
N PRO A 36 26.45 1.80 16.99
CA PRO A 36 26.01 0.68 16.15
C PRO A 36 26.41 -0.71 16.67
N GLU A 37 27.50 -0.81 17.44
CA GLU A 37 28.01 -2.07 17.97
C GLU A 37 27.03 -2.72 18.97
N ALA A 38 26.22 -1.91 19.66
CA ALA A 38 25.21 -2.38 20.60
C ALA A 38 24.10 -3.21 19.93
N CYS A 39 23.91 -3.05 18.61
CA CYS A 39 22.85 -3.71 17.86
C CYS A 39 23.18 -5.16 17.44
N VAL A 40 24.46 -5.56 17.51
CA VAL A 40 24.91 -6.89 17.03
C VAL A 40 24.26 -8.04 17.80
N ALA A 41 24.05 -7.85 19.11
CA ALA A 41 23.53 -8.88 20.00
C ALA A 41 22.01 -9.11 19.87
N ILE A 42 21.29 -8.32 19.06
CA ILE A 42 19.85 -8.47 18.87
C ILE A 42 19.57 -9.66 17.94
N GLU A 43 18.89 -10.68 18.47
CA GLU A 43 18.59 -11.93 17.74
C GLU A 43 17.55 -11.75 16.62
N THR A 44 16.54 -10.93 16.85
CA THR A 44 15.47 -10.72 15.86
C THR A 44 15.93 -9.73 14.79
N ASP A 45 15.98 -10.15 13.53
CA ASP A 45 16.43 -9.33 12.40
C ASP A 45 15.73 -7.96 12.33
N VAL A 46 14.43 -7.93 12.59
CA VAL A 46 13.62 -6.70 12.54
C VAL A 46 14.06 -5.71 13.62
N ALA A 47 14.22 -6.14 14.87
CA ALA A 47 14.66 -5.25 15.94
C ALA A 47 16.13 -4.84 15.78
N ARG A 48 16.97 -5.73 15.22
CA ARG A 48 18.36 -5.44 14.91
C ARG A 48 18.47 -4.35 13.84
N LEU A 49 17.70 -4.45 12.77
CA LEU A 49 17.67 -3.43 11.72
C LEU A 49 17.18 -2.09 12.28
N ALA A 50 16.09 -2.10 13.06
CA ALA A 50 15.57 -0.90 13.70
C ALA A 50 16.60 -0.23 14.65
N CYS A 51 17.40 -1.05 15.36
CA CYS A 51 18.47 -0.57 16.23
C CYS A 51 19.59 0.12 15.43
N TYR A 52 20.05 -0.49 14.32
CA TYR A 52 21.06 0.14 13.46
C TYR A 52 20.56 1.44 12.83
N ASP A 53 19.30 1.42 12.38
CA ASP A 53 18.62 2.59 11.83
C ASP A 53 18.58 3.73 12.88
N ALA A 54 18.26 3.43 14.14
CA ALA A 54 18.31 4.41 15.22
C ALA A 54 19.73 4.89 15.55
N ALA A 55 20.70 3.97 15.73
CA ALA A 55 22.08 4.27 16.10
C ALA A 55 22.81 5.16 15.08
N LEU A 56 22.49 5.00 13.79
CA LEU A 56 23.07 5.75 12.69
C LEU A 56 22.21 6.95 12.24
N GLY A 57 21.09 7.21 12.93
CA GLY A 57 20.15 8.27 12.57
C GLY A 57 19.44 8.06 11.22
N ARG A 58 19.48 6.83 10.69
CA ARG A 58 18.70 6.45 9.51
C ARG A 58 17.27 6.19 9.96
N LEU A 59 16.47 7.25 10.00
CA LEU A 59 15.04 7.11 10.21
C LEU A 59 14.44 6.34 9.02
N ALA A 60 13.69 5.28 9.31
CA ALA A 60 12.83 4.61 8.31
C ALA A 60 12.03 5.68 7.55
N LYS A 61 11.79 5.49 6.23
CA LYS A 61 11.16 6.50 5.37
C LYS A 61 9.97 7.15 6.09
N ASN A 62 10.17 8.37 6.59
CA ASN A 62 9.26 8.94 7.57
C ASN A 62 8.21 9.74 6.83
N VAL A 63 7.12 9.05 6.49
CA VAL A 63 5.93 9.64 5.84
C VAL A 63 5.49 10.89 6.59
N ARG A 64 5.46 10.83 7.93
CA ARG A 64 5.08 11.97 8.77
C ARG A 64 6.02 13.15 8.60
N ALA A 65 7.33 12.95 8.54
CA ALA A 65 8.28 14.05 8.29
C ALA A 65 8.11 14.66 6.89
N ALA A 66 7.82 13.83 5.88
CA ALA A 66 7.52 14.31 4.53
C ALA A 66 6.23 15.15 4.50
N ASP A 67 5.18 14.69 5.18
CA ASP A 67 3.91 15.41 5.31
C ASP A 67 4.05 16.71 6.12
N GLU A 68 4.82 16.69 7.22
CA GLU A 68 5.12 17.88 8.02
C GLU A 68 5.91 18.90 7.20
N ALA A 69 6.90 18.47 6.42
CA ALA A 69 7.65 19.35 5.53
C ALA A 69 6.75 19.97 4.45
N ALA A 70 5.87 19.16 3.84
CA ALA A 70 4.89 19.65 2.87
C ALA A 70 3.91 20.65 3.50
N ALA A 71 3.43 20.39 4.72
CA ALA A 71 2.53 21.29 5.45
C ALA A 71 3.21 22.62 5.81
N GLN A 72 4.46 22.58 6.28
CA GLN A 72 5.25 23.79 6.56
C GLN A 72 5.50 24.59 5.28
N ALA A 73 5.82 23.92 4.17
CA ALA A 73 5.99 24.57 2.87
C ALA A 73 4.69 25.24 2.41
N ALA A 74 3.53 24.57 2.56
CA ALA A 74 2.23 25.15 2.28
C ALA A 74 1.94 26.40 3.12
N GLN A 75 2.28 26.37 4.41
CA GLN A 75 2.11 27.51 5.32
C GLN A 75 2.97 28.69 4.91
N ARG A 76 4.26 28.48 4.68
CA ARG A 76 5.20 29.54 4.25
C ARG A 76 4.80 30.13 2.90
N ALA A 77 4.38 29.30 1.95
CA ALA A 77 3.87 29.77 0.66
C ALA A 77 2.64 30.69 0.84
N ARG A 78 1.74 30.38 1.77
CA ARG A 78 0.56 31.22 2.08
C ARG A 78 0.96 32.52 2.79
N GLU A 79 1.86 32.46 3.76
CA GLU A 79 2.37 33.63 4.48
C GLU A 79 3.08 34.59 3.53
N GLU A 80 3.93 34.09 2.65
CA GLU A 80 4.58 34.91 1.62
C GLU A 80 3.60 35.48 0.61
N ALA A 81 2.60 34.70 0.19
CA ALA A 81 1.54 35.20 -0.69
C ALA A 81 0.79 36.36 0.00
N LEU A 82 0.44 36.22 1.28
CA LEU A 82 -0.23 37.26 2.06
C LEU A 82 0.65 38.49 2.26
N ALA A 83 1.92 38.31 2.65
CA ALA A 83 2.87 39.40 2.85
C ALA A 83 3.16 40.19 1.55
N ARG A 84 3.12 39.52 0.39
CA ARG A 84 3.30 40.15 -0.92
C ARG A 84 2.04 40.83 -1.43
N THR A 85 0.86 40.52 -0.88
CA THR A 85 -0.40 41.13 -1.34
C THR A 85 -0.41 42.59 -0.90
N PRO A 86 -0.47 43.58 -1.84
CA PRO A 86 -0.52 44.98 -1.43
C PRO A 86 -1.78 45.25 -0.61
N GLY A 87 -1.65 45.96 0.51
CA GLY A 87 -2.79 46.38 1.32
C GLY A 87 -3.81 47.20 0.53
N GLU A 88 -5.05 47.30 1.02
CA GLU A 88 -6.12 48.02 0.32
C GLU A 88 -5.78 49.50 0.05
N ASP A 89 -4.96 50.09 0.93
CA ASP A 89 -4.47 51.47 0.85
C ASP A 89 -3.37 51.68 -0.20
N ALA A 90 -2.86 50.61 -0.83
CA ALA A 90 -1.78 50.71 -1.81
C ALA A 90 -2.24 51.41 -3.11
N PRO A 91 -1.37 52.20 -3.77
CA PRO A 91 -1.70 52.90 -4.99
C PRO A 91 -2.13 51.93 -6.10
N MET A 92 -3.15 52.31 -6.88
CA MET A 92 -3.77 51.47 -7.92
C MET A 92 -2.75 50.92 -8.93
N LYS A 93 -1.71 51.70 -9.27
CA LYS A 93 -0.62 51.30 -10.17
C LYS A 93 0.22 50.14 -9.62
N GLU A 94 0.42 50.09 -8.31
CA GLU A 94 1.16 49.03 -7.63
C GLU A 94 0.33 47.74 -7.55
N ARG A 95 -0.95 47.86 -7.20
CA ARG A 95 -1.90 46.72 -7.26
C ARG A 95 -2.03 46.13 -8.67
N ALA A 96 -2.12 46.97 -9.70
CA ALA A 96 -2.19 46.53 -11.10
C ALA A 96 -0.92 45.77 -11.53
N ARG A 97 0.26 46.29 -11.16
CA ARG A 97 1.55 45.64 -11.42
C ARG A 97 1.69 44.30 -10.68
N HIS A 98 1.25 44.24 -9.42
CA HIS A 98 1.25 43.00 -8.64
C HIS A 98 0.38 41.92 -9.28
N ARG A 99 -0.86 42.25 -9.69
CA ARG A 99 -1.74 41.29 -10.37
C ARG A 99 -1.16 40.75 -11.66
N LEU A 100 -0.61 41.60 -12.52
CA LEU A 100 0.06 41.18 -13.74
C LEU A 100 1.28 40.29 -13.46
N GLY A 101 2.09 40.63 -12.46
CA GLY A 101 3.25 39.84 -12.06
C GLY A 101 2.91 38.48 -11.44
N SER A 102 1.78 38.37 -10.73
CA SER A 102 1.33 37.12 -10.10
C SER A 102 0.89 36.05 -11.10
N LEU A 103 0.46 36.44 -12.31
CA LEU A 103 -0.02 35.50 -13.34
C LEU A 103 1.11 34.70 -14.02
N PHE A 104 2.36 35.12 -13.89
CA PHE A 104 3.50 34.53 -14.60
C PHE A 104 4.58 33.97 -13.68
N ARG A 105 4.34 33.85 -12.37
CA ARG A 105 5.38 33.44 -11.42
C ARG A 105 5.22 31.96 -11.02
N HIS A 106 6.24 31.17 -11.34
CA HIS A 106 6.48 29.85 -10.72
C HIS A 106 7.37 30.08 -9.49
N ASP A 107 6.85 29.83 -8.28
CA ASP A 107 7.65 29.81 -7.05
C ASP A 107 8.04 28.35 -6.78
N ASP A 108 9.22 27.94 -7.27
CA ASP A 108 9.70 26.55 -7.24
C ASP A 108 10.17 26.11 -5.84
N SER A 109 10.40 27.04 -4.91
CA SER A 109 11.05 26.78 -3.62
C SER A 109 10.24 25.89 -2.66
N TYR A 110 8.92 25.96 -2.73
CA TYR A 110 8.00 25.16 -1.91
C TYR A 110 7.39 23.97 -2.66
N ALA A 111 7.46 23.99 -3.99
CA ALA A 111 6.85 22.99 -4.86
C ALA A 111 7.42 21.58 -4.58
N ASP A 112 8.73 21.46 -4.39
CA ASP A 112 9.39 20.17 -4.15
C ASP A 112 8.93 19.48 -2.86
N ALA A 113 8.69 20.24 -1.79
CA ALA A 113 8.20 19.69 -0.53
C ALA A 113 6.74 19.22 -0.68
N LEU A 114 5.91 19.99 -1.40
CA LEU A 114 4.52 19.64 -1.69
C LEU A 114 4.41 18.39 -2.59
N ALA A 115 5.23 18.32 -3.64
CA ALA A 115 5.27 17.20 -4.58
C ALA A 115 5.84 15.91 -3.96
N ASN A 116 6.47 16.01 -2.79
CA ASN A 116 6.99 14.87 -2.02
C ASN A 116 6.16 14.58 -0.75
N ALA A 117 4.96 15.13 -0.63
CA ALA A 117 4.03 14.74 0.43
C ALA A 117 3.73 13.22 0.37
N GLY A 118 3.65 12.56 1.53
CA GLY A 118 3.39 11.13 1.63
C GLY A 118 4.55 10.23 1.18
N LYS A 119 5.73 10.80 0.88
CA LYS A 119 6.93 10.06 0.46
C LYS A 119 7.28 8.97 1.47
N GLY A 120 7.50 7.76 0.97
CA GLY A 120 7.80 6.60 1.78
C GLY A 120 6.60 5.80 2.28
N SER A 121 5.37 6.25 1.99
CA SER A 121 4.16 5.49 2.31
C SER A 121 4.07 4.20 1.48
N LEU A 122 3.21 3.27 1.89
CA LEU A 122 2.92 2.07 1.11
C LEU A 122 2.27 2.40 -0.24
N LEU A 123 1.49 3.48 -0.30
CA LEU A 123 0.90 3.97 -1.54
C LEU A 123 1.97 4.59 -2.44
N ASP A 124 2.85 5.42 -1.89
CA ASP A 124 3.98 6.00 -2.63
C ASP A 124 4.90 4.92 -3.19
N SER A 125 5.29 3.93 -2.38
CA SER A 125 6.14 2.84 -2.85
C SER A 125 5.46 1.93 -3.89
N ARG A 126 4.12 1.81 -3.86
CA ARG A 126 3.37 1.05 -4.85
C ARG A 126 3.10 1.85 -6.13
N TRP A 127 2.82 3.14 -6.03
CA TRP A 127 2.28 3.95 -7.13
C TRP A 127 3.18 5.11 -7.55
N GLU A 128 4.33 5.27 -6.90
CA GLU A 128 5.34 6.28 -7.20
C GLU A 128 4.76 7.70 -7.17
N LEU A 129 4.10 8.04 -6.06
CA LEU A 129 3.29 9.26 -5.95
C LEU A 129 4.17 10.49 -5.74
N ALA A 130 5.16 10.39 -4.86
CA ALA A 130 6.09 11.46 -4.59
C ALA A 130 7.02 11.69 -5.78
N ARG A 131 7.35 12.95 -6.07
CA ARG A 131 8.25 13.35 -7.17
C ARG A 131 9.54 12.54 -7.19
N ASP A 132 10.18 12.38 -6.03
CA ASP A 132 11.45 11.66 -5.89
C ASP A 132 11.30 10.12 -5.95
N SER A 133 10.07 9.61 -5.88
CA SER A 133 9.78 8.18 -5.94
C SER A 133 9.45 7.70 -7.37
N LYS A 134 9.33 8.62 -8.33
CA LYS A 134 9.04 8.31 -9.74
C LYS A 134 10.21 7.61 -10.42
N LEU A 135 9.91 6.47 -11.06
CA LEU A 135 10.90 5.66 -11.77
C LEU A 135 10.89 5.89 -13.29
N GLY A 136 10.01 6.77 -13.79
CA GLY A 136 9.86 7.10 -15.20
C GLY A 136 8.77 6.31 -15.92
N VAL A 137 8.50 6.72 -17.16
CA VAL A 137 7.53 6.07 -18.06
C VAL A 137 8.07 4.78 -18.67
N PHE A 138 7.17 3.89 -19.07
CA PHE A 138 7.43 2.61 -19.74
C PHE A 138 8.25 1.59 -18.95
N GLN A 139 8.47 1.81 -17.65
CA GLN A 139 9.06 0.81 -16.76
C GLN A 139 8.07 -0.32 -16.46
N MET A 140 8.36 -1.52 -16.97
CA MET A 140 7.54 -2.71 -16.69
C MET A 140 7.80 -3.24 -15.29
N ARG A 141 6.76 -3.32 -14.47
CA ARG A 141 6.82 -3.84 -13.09
C ARG A 141 5.68 -4.81 -12.85
N ALA A 142 5.82 -5.71 -11.88
CA ALA A 142 4.73 -6.59 -11.47
C ALA A 142 3.55 -5.77 -10.88
N TYR A 143 2.32 -6.14 -11.22
CA TYR A 143 1.11 -5.53 -10.64
C TYR A 143 0.46 -6.42 -9.59
N LYS A 144 0.06 -7.63 -9.99
CA LYS A 144 -0.33 -8.75 -9.11
C LYS A 144 0.78 -9.80 -9.06
N PRO A 145 0.69 -10.83 -8.21
CA PRO A 145 1.66 -11.92 -8.21
C PRO A 145 1.83 -12.53 -9.61
N VAL A 146 3.10 -12.65 -10.04
CA VAL A 146 3.48 -13.36 -11.26
C VAL A 146 3.98 -14.74 -10.82
N TYR A 147 3.35 -15.80 -11.31
CA TYR A 147 3.67 -17.16 -10.87
C TYR A 147 3.53 -18.16 -12.02
N LEU A 148 4.27 -19.26 -11.90
CA LEU A 148 4.15 -20.46 -12.72
C LEU A 148 4.07 -21.65 -11.77
N MET A 149 3.01 -22.43 -11.91
CA MET A 149 2.80 -23.71 -11.25
C MET A 149 2.83 -24.78 -12.35
N PRO A 150 3.97 -25.47 -12.56
CA PRO A 150 4.08 -26.49 -13.60
C PRO A 150 3.04 -27.60 -13.43
N ALA A 151 2.80 -28.02 -12.18
CA ALA A 151 1.77 -28.98 -11.82
C ALA A 151 0.80 -28.36 -10.80
N PHE A 152 -0.47 -28.25 -11.19
CA PHE A 152 -1.60 -27.89 -10.34
C PHE A 152 -2.63 -29.01 -10.45
N TRP A 153 -2.96 -29.65 -9.33
CA TRP A 153 -3.95 -30.73 -9.29
C TRP A 153 -5.29 -30.23 -8.77
N THR A 154 -6.39 -30.65 -9.39
CA THR A 154 -7.76 -30.41 -8.92
C THR A 154 -8.63 -31.65 -9.12
N SER A 155 -9.48 -31.96 -8.14
CA SER A 155 -10.50 -33.02 -8.25
C SER A 155 -11.80 -32.53 -8.89
N ASP A 156 -11.98 -31.22 -9.01
CA ASP A 156 -13.17 -30.58 -9.56
C ASP A 156 -12.78 -29.84 -10.85
N ILE A 157 -13.14 -30.44 -11.99
CA ILE A 157 -12.82 -29.94 -13.33
C ILE A 157 -14.13 -29.64 -14.05
N ASN A 158 -14.23 -28.44 -14.62
CA ASN A 158 -15.36 -28.11 -15.49
C ASN A 158 -15.14 -28.73 -16.88
N GLN A 159 -15.77 -29.89 -17.13
CA GLN A 159 -15.67 -30.62 -18.39
C GLN A 159 -16.53 -30.05 -19.52
N THR A 160 -17.48 -29.17 -19.21
CA THR A 160 -18.35 -28.50 -20.19
C THR A 160 -18.27 -26.99 -19.99
N PRO A 161 -17.11 -26.37 -20.29
CA PRO A 161 -16.96 -24.93 -20.11
C PRO A 161 -17.90 -24.17 -21.04
N SER A 162 -18.48 -23.10 -20.51
CA SER A 162 -19.36 -22.21 -21.25
C SER A 162 -19.04 -20.76 -20.91
N SER A 163 -19.35 -19.85 -21.83
CA SER A 163 -19.32 -18.42 -21.60
C SER A 163 -20.64 -17.78 -22.05
N PRO A 164 -20.92 -16.52 -21.66
CA PRO A 164 -22.14 -15.83 -22.09
C PRO A 164 -22.29 -15.68 -23.61
N ASN A 165 -21.20 -15.82 -24.38
CA ASN A 165 -21.28 -15.87 -25.83
C ASN A 165 -21.88 -17.22 -26.26
N PRO A 166 -23.03 -17.25 -26.97
CA PRO A 166 -23.69 -18.48 -27.39
C PRO A 166 -22.79 -19.44 -28.18
N ASP A 167 -21.83 -18.92 -28.95
CA ASP A 167 -20.91 -19.73 -29.77
C ASP A 167 -19.78 -20.39 -28.94
N ASN A 168 -19.65 -20.03 -27.66
CA ASN A 168 -18.58 -20.48 -26.75
C ASN A 168 -19.16 -21.39 -25.66
N THR A 169 -19.88 -22.43 -26.06
CA THR A 169 -20.40 -23.46 -25.16
C THR A 169 -20.02 -24.82 -25.68
N VAL A 170 -19.39 -25.63 -24.82
CA VAL A 170 -19.08 -27.01 -25.13
C VAL A 170 -20.30 -27.88 -24.81
N ALA A 171 -20.86 -28.54 -25.82
CA ALA A 171 -22.04 -29.38 -25.69
C ALA A 171 -21.73 -30.77 -25.11
N GLU A 172 -20.58 -31.34 -25.46
CA GLU A 172 -20.15 -32.68 -25.02
C GLU A 172 -18.99 -32.58 -24.01
N PRO A 173 -19.00 -33.37 -22.92
CA PRO A 173 -17.93 -33.34 -21.93
C PRO A 173 -16.55 -33.60 -22.55
N GLN A 174 -15.59 -32.73 -22.22
CA GLN A 174 -14.20 -32.90 -22.61
C GLN A 174 -13.48 -33.85 -21.66
N ASP A 175 -12.63 -34.73 -22.23
CA ASP A 175 -11.71 -35.54 -21.45
C ASP A 175 -10.52 -34.66 -21.01
N LEU A 176 -10.60 -34.14 -19.79
CA LEU A 176 -9.62 -33.23 -19.21
C LEU A 176 -8.86 -33.91 -18.07
N THR A 177 -7.55 -33.69 -18.02
CA THR A 177 -6.71 -34.25 -16.97
C THR A 177 -6.80 -33.41 -15.69
N SER A 178 -6.78 -34.07 -14.52
CA SER A 178 -6.78 -33.40 -13.20
C SER A 178 -5.53 -32.59 -12.90
N VAL A 179 -4.45 -32.79 -13.65
CA VAL A 179 -3.18 -32.08 -13.52
C VAL A 179 -3.01 -31.16 -14.71
N GLU A 180 -2.77 -29.89 -14.43
CA GLU A 180 -2.55 -28.86 -15.44
C GLU A 180 -1.44 -27.89 -15.02
N THR A 181 -0.92 -27.12 -15.96
CA THR A 181 -0.03 -25.99 -15.66
C THR A 181 -0.85 -24.74 -15.44
N LYS A 182 -0.66 -24.07 -14.30
CA LYS A 182 -1.34 -22.81 -13.97
C LYS A 182 -0.33 -21.69 -13.88
N PHE A 183 -0.55 -20.61 -14.60
CA PHE A 183 0.32 -19.44 -14.49
C PHE A 183 -0.47 -18.14 -14.56
N GLN A 184 0.11 -17.10 -13.96
CA GLN A 184 -0.43 -15.76 -14.04
C GLN A 184 0.69 -14.80 -14.42
N LEU A 185 0.45 -14.05 -15.51
CA LEU A 185 1.28 -12.93 -15.92
C LEU A 185 0.55 -11.66 -15.51
N SER A 186 1.22 -10.76 -14.81
CA SER A 186 0.63 -9.51 -14.35
C SER A 186 1.66 -8.40 -14.28
N PHE A 187 1.52 -7.42 -15.16
CA PHE A 187 2.42 -6.30 -15.23
C PHE A 187 1.65 -4.98 -15.26
N LYS A 188 2.33 -3.94 -14.84
CA LYS A 188 1.91 -2.56 -14.99
C LYS A 188 3.07 -1.74 -15.52
N THR A 189 2.70 -0.65 -16.18
CA THR A 189 3.64 0.33 -16.68
C THR A 189 2.98 1.70 -16.66
N LYS A 190 3.80 2.74 -16.61
CA LYS A 190 3.33 4.11 -16.64
C LYS A 190 3.41 4.63 -18.07
N PHE A 191 2.30 5.12 -18.61
CA PHE A 191 2.23 5.65 -19.97
C PHE A 191 2.55 7.16 -20.03
N ALA A 192 2.20 7.89 -18.98
CA ALA A 192 2.49 9.31 -18.87
C ALA A 192 2.71 9.71 -17.40
N GLU A 193 3.59 10.67 -17.18
CA GLU A 193 3.86 11.29 -15.89
C GLU A 193 3.44 12.75 -15.91
N ASN A 194 3.02 13.25 -14.76
CA ASN A 194 2.80 14.68 -14.52
C ASN A 194 1.81 15.33 -15.51
N LEU A 195 0.66 14.69 -15.73
CA LEU A 195 -0.38 15.19 -16.64
C LEU A 195 -0.95 16.56 -16.22
N PHE A 196 -0.82 16.92 -14.94
CA PHE A 196 -1.27 18.18 -14.37
C PHE A 196 -0.12 18.86 -13.62
N GLY A 197 0.83 19.44 -14.36
CA GLY A 197 1.97 20.17 -13.79
C GLY A 197 3.05 19.22 -13.29
N ASP A 198 3.13 19.01 -11.97
CA ASP A 198 4.01 18.07 -11.29
C ASP A 198 3.25 16.85 -10.72
N ASN A 199 1.95 16.74 -11.04
CA ASN A 199 1.03 15.77 -10.45
C ASN A 199 0.24 14.97 -11.50
N GLY A 200 -0.18 13.77 -11.10
CA GLY A 200 -1.04 12.88 -11.89
C GLY A 200 -0.28 12.01 -12.89
N ASP A 201 -0.32 10.70 -12.67
CA ASP A 201 0.32 9.70 -13.52
C ASP A 201 -0.71 8.78 -14.16
N LEU A 202 -0.53 8.45 -15.44
CA LEU A 202 -1.37 7.51 -16.16
C LEU A 202 -0.72 6.13 -16.20
N TRP A 203 -1.38 5.15 -15.61
CA TRP A 203 -0.92 3.77 -15.53
C TRP A 203 -1.75 2.84 -16.41
N GLY A 204 -1.06 1.94 -17.11
CA GLY A 204 -1.64 0.77 -17.73
C GLY A 204 -1.29 -0.49 -16.95
N ALA A 205 -2.22 -1.42 -16.84
CA ALA A 205 -1.96 -2.73 -16.26
C ALA A 205 -2.63 -3.83 -17.07
N TYR A 206 -2.01 -4.99 -17.09
CA TYR A 206 -2.53 -6.19 -17.72
C TYR A 206 -2.35 -7.38 -16.77
N THR A 207 -3.38 -8.22 -16.68
CA THR A 207 -3.31 -9.48 -15.94
C THR A 207 -3.97 -10.57 -16.73
N GLN A 208 -3.24 -11.65 -16.95
CA GLN A 208 -3.71 -12.87 -17.58
C GLN A 208 -3.47 -14.03 -16.63
N SER A 209 -4.52 -14.81 -16.37
CA SER A 209 -4.42 -16.10 -15.71
C SER A 209 -4.74 -17.17 -16.74
N SER A 210 -3.88 -18.18 -16.84
CA SER A 210 -4.08 -19.30 -17.76
C SER A 210 -3.99 -20.63 -17.01
N ARG A 211 -4.76 -21.59 -17.49
CA ARG A 211 -4.83 -22.98 -17.04
C ARG A 211 -4.64 -23.83 -18.28
N TRP A 212 -3.45 -24.38 -18.43
CA TRP A 212 -3.03 -25.08 -19.63
C TRP A 212 -2.94 -26.57 -19.36
N GLN A 213 -3.73 -27.34 -20.11
CA GLN A 213 -3.74 -28.80 -20.12
C GLN A 213 -2.49 -29.38 -20.81
N VAL A 214 -1.29 -29.05 -20.29
CA VAL A 214 0.01 -29.51 -20.85
C VAL A 214 0.13 -31.03 -20.86
N TYR A 215 -0.49 -31.68 -19.88
CA TYR A 215 -0.43 -33.12 -19.69
C TYR A 215 -1.55 -33.87 -20.42
N ASN A 216 -2.45 -33.16 -21.08
CA ASN A 216 -3.50 -33.76 -21.90
C ASN A 216 -2.94 -33.96 -23.32
N GLY A 217 -2.39 -35.15 -23.57
CA GLY A 217 -1.63 -35.47 -24.78
C GLY A 217 -2.34 -36.39 -25.77
N GLU A 218 -3.62 -36.69 -25.55
CA GLU A 218 -4.45 -37.54 -26.42
C GLU A 218 -5.49 -36.74 -27.21
#